data_AF-A0A3D1AFM9-F1
#
_entry.id   AF-A0A3D1AFM9-F1
#
_cell.length_a   1.000
_cell.length_b   1.000
_cell.length_c   1.000
_cell.angle_alpha   90.00
_cell.angle_beta   90.00
_cell.angle_gamma   90.00
#
_symmetry.space_group_name_H-M   'P 1'
#
loop_
_entity.id
_entity.type
_entity.pdbx_description
1 polymer ?
#
loop_
_entity_poly.entity_id
_entity_poly.type
_entity_poly.pdbx_seq_one_letter_code
_entity_poly.pdbx_strand_id
1 'polypeptide(L)'
;AYINISYTDAAGTKISDQYDASKSGSVALGGIMAETPVTITTENRSGDKSEEKVYVVLPAEIRGELSQSRMSIYDISTVWQAGYEGEKMLDGDVNTYWHAKTDAGLWPHWFIVDLGSSYMVDWVELVRRRYEDGNGLYAPTQIQLQYSQDGENFTDLGTYDFEIDYVYGHTFNFKEVYARYIKVLCLSGSQAWTHMAEFLAYYGSANKYTAEAATERTPAEPDPDDTDEIFEDEYEYFTFNQGAIQQIEITQSEENKYEYSLVTTGGDAFAAVNGFGRKVVGPMLVFRYKASAAFEGRFYWCDAGGGAAGGRETGFNVPENSSGEWKTFKVNLAEAMETHNWAGNVGDFMRFDFGLQSDVAIEIKNIHFRPLRESEQ
;
A
#
# COMPACT_ATOMS: atom_id res chain seq x y z
N ALA A 1 -17.57 -53.07 -9.91
CA ALA A 1 -17.75 -52.51 -8.57
C ALA A 1 -18.02 -51.04 -8.75
N TYR A 2 -18.76 -50.42 -7.85
CA TYR A 2 -19.12 -49.02 -7.92
C TYR A 2 -18.55 -48.27 -6.73
N ILE A 3 -18.27 -47.00 -6.90
CA ILE A 3 -17.99 -46.04 -5.82
C ILE A 3 -19.23 -45.17 -5.71
N ASN A 4 -19.85 -45.15 -4.53
CA ASN A 4 -20.93 -44.24 -4.22
C ASN A 4 -20.37 -43.07 -3.40
N ILE A 5 -20.66 -41.85 -3.82
CA ILE A 5 -20.26 -40.61 -3.13
C ILE A 5 -21.54 -39.87 -2.76
N SER A 6 -21.65 -39.42 -1.51
CA SER A 6 -22.79 -38.63 -1.05
C SER A 6 -22.37 -37.50 -0.12
N TYR A 7 -23.05 -36.36 -0.24
CA TYR A 7 -22.82 -35.17 0.56
C TYR A 7 -24.06 -34.26 0.51
N THR A 8 -24.09 -33.23 1.35
CA THR A 8 -25.10 -32.17 1.28
C THR A 8 -24.41 -30.89 0.81
N ASP A 9 -24.89 -30.31 -0.28
CA ASP A 9 -24.34 -29.05 -0.79
C ASP A 9 -24.74 -27.85 0.06
N ALA A 10 -24.19 -26.68 -0.25
CA ALA A 10 -24.43 -25.43 0.46
C ALA A 10 -25.89 -24.94 0.36
N ALA A 11 -26.66 -25.42 -0.62
CA ALA A 11 -28.09 -25.15 -0.72
C ALA A 11 -28.94 -26.11 0.14
N GLY A 12 -28.31 -27.06 0.84
CA GLY A 12 -28.99 -28.09 1.62
C GLY A 12 -29.45 -29.28 0.78
N THR A 13 -29.06 -29.35 -0.49
CA THR A 13 -29.42 -30.45 -1.39
C THR A 13 -28.56 -31.67 -1.11
N LYS A 14 -29.19 -32.82 -0.92
CA LYS A 14 -28.48 -34.09 -0.80
C LYS A 14 -28.08 -34.59 -2.20
N ILE A 15 -26.78 -34.69 -2.43
CA ILE A 15 -26.18 -35.27 -3.62
C ILE A 15 -25.80 -36.73 -3.31
N SER A 16 -26.12 -37.65 -4.20
CA SER A 16 -25.67 -39.04 -4.13
C SER A 16 -25.46 -39.59 -5.54
N ASP A 17 -24.20 -39.81 -5.89
CA ASP A 17 -23.79 -40.26 -7.21
C ASP A 17 -23.05 -41.60 -7.13
N GLN A 18 -23.17 -42.39 -8.20
CA GLN A 18 -22.52 -43.69 -8.34
C GLN A 18 -21.61 -43.70 -9.57
N TYR A 19 -20.38 -44.20 -9.38
CA TYR A 19 -19.34 -44.24 -10.40
C TYR A 19 -18.80 -45.65 -10.59
N ASP A 20 -18.44 -46.03 -11.82
CA ASP A 20 -17.80 -47.31 -12.10
C ASP A 20 -16.36 -47.34 -11.58
N ALA A 21 -16.12 -48.17 -10.56
CA ALA A 21 -14.83 -48.28 -9.88
C ALA A 21 -13.71 -48.90 -10.75
N SER A 22 -14.03 -49.40 -11.95
CA SER A 22 -13.03 -49.94 -12.88
C SER A 22 -12.36 -48.88 -13.76
N LYS A 23 -12.86 -47.63 -13.74
CA LYS A 23 -12.30 -46.51 -14.49
C LYS A 23 -11.39 -45.68 -13.59
N SER A 24 -10.20 -45.32 -14.08
CA SER A 24 -9.35 -44.31 -13.44
C SER A 24 -9.80 -42.91 -13.83
N GLY A 25 -9.78 -41.97 -12.89
CA GLY A 25 -10.18 -40.57 -13.12
C GLY A 25 -10.46 -39.82 -11.82
N SER A 26 -10.96 -38.60 -11.96
CA SER A 26 -11.42 -37.76 -10.85
C SER A 26 -12.92 -37.46 -10.99
N VAL A 27 -13.57 -37.18 -9.86
CA VAL A 27 -14.96 -36.75 -9.78
C VAL A 27 -14.97 -35.36 -9.18
N ALA A 28 -15.64 -34.41 -9.82
CA ALA A 28 -15.85 -33.07 -9.26
C ALA A 28 -17.03 -33.09 -8.29
N LEU A 29 -16.86 -32.49 -7.12
CA LEU A 29 -17.95 -32.24 -6.16
C LEU A 29 -18.36 -30.77 -6.31
N GLY A 30 -19.66 -30.51 -6.46
CA GLY A 30 -20.21 -29.18 -6.69
C GLY A 30 -20.86 -28.60 -5.44
N GLY A 31 -20.95 -27.27 -5.34
CA GLY A 31 -21.75 -26.63 -4.30
C GLY A 31 -21.22 -26.79 -2.87
N ILE A 32 -19.95 -27.12 -2.67
CA ILE A 32 -19.32 -27.15 -1.34
C ILE A 32 -18.82 -25.75 -1.00
N MET A 33 -19.47 -25.06 -0.05
CA MET A 33 -19.13 -23.68 0.36
C MET A 33 -18.82 -23.57 1.86
N ALA A 34 -18.90 -24.67 2.61
CA ALA A 34 -18.59 -24.79 4.02
C ALA A 34 -18.03 -26.20 4.29
N GLU A 35 -17.54 -26.47 5.50
CA GLU A 35 -17.09 -27.81 5.89
C GLU A 35 -18.19 -28.84 5.58
N THR A 36 -17.91 -29.74 4.63
CA THR A 36 -18.92 -30.66 4.11
C THR A 36 -18.43 -32.10 4.30
N PRO A 37 -19.10 -32.88 5.16
CA PRO A 37 -18.85 -34.31 5.25
C PRO A 37 -19.25 -34.99 3.93
N VAL A 38 -18.30 -35.69 3.33
CA VAL A 38 -18.48 -36.50 2.13
C VAL A 38 -18.34 -37.97 2.51
N THR A 39 -19.42 -38.73 2.33
CA THR A 39 -19.46 -40.17 2.62
C THR A 39 -19.19 -40.96 1.35
N ILE A 40 -18.24 -41.90 1.43
CA ILE A 40 -17.83 -42.79 0.34
C ILE A 40 -18.09 -44.24 0.76
N THR A 41 -18.75 -45.00 -0.12
CA THR A 41 -18.83 -46.47 -0.03
C THR A 41 -18.44 -47.11 -1.35
N THR A 42 -18.01 -48.36 -1.31
CA THR A 42 -17.83 -49.18 -2.51
C THR A 42 -18.85 -50.30 -2.53
N GLU A 43 -19.32 -50.67 -3.72
CA GLU A 43 -20.34 -51.70 -3.91
C GLU A 43 -19.85 -52.73 -4.95
N ASN A 44 -19.91 -54.01 -4.63
CA ASN A 44 -19.54 -55.06 -5.58
C ASN A 44 -20.69 -55.31 -6.59
N ARG A 45 -20.47 -56.18 -7.61
CA ARG A 45 -21.51 -56.48 -8.61
C ARG A 45 -22.69 -57.30 -8.07
N SER A 46 -22.55 -57.85 -6.86
CA SER A 46 -23.58 -58.62 -6.15
C SER A 46 -24.43 -57.74 -5.23
N GLY A 47 -24.09 -56.46 -5.07
CA GLY A 47 -24.80 -55.49 -4.22
C GLY A 47 -24.24 -55.35 -2.80
N ASP A 48 -23.17 -56.07 -2.44
CA ASP A 48 -22.55 -55.93 -1.12
C ASP A 48 -21.76 -54.63 -1.04
N LYS A 49 -21.93 -53.89 0.06
CA LYS A 49 -21.29 -52.60 0.30
C LYS A 49 -20.15 -52.72 1.31
N SER A 50 -19.13 -51.90 1.14
CA SER A 50 -18.13 -51.67 2.17
C SER A 50 -18.73 -50.90 3.35
N GLU A 51 -17.98 -50.84 4.45
CA GLU A 51 -18.23 -49.81 5.47
C GLU A 51 -18.13 -48.40 4.86
N GLU A 52 -18.85 -47.46 5.48
CA GLU A 52 -18.80 -46.04 5.12
C GLU A 52 -17.47 -45.43 5.56
N LYS A 53 -16.85 -44.66 4.67
CA LYS A 53 -15.77 -43.76 5.00
C LYS A 53 -16.23 -42.33 4.83
N VAL A 54 -16.06 -41.53 5.87
CA VAL A 54 -16.40 -40.09 5.85
C VAL A 54 -15.11 -39.29 5.74
N TYR A 55 -15.06 -38.40 4.75
CA TYR A 55 -14.01 -37.41 4.56
C TYR A 55 -14.62 -36.03 4.74
N VAL A 56 -14.04 -35.20 5.60
CA VAL A 56 -14.47 -33.80 5.71
C VAL A 56 -13.75 -33.02 4.63
N VAL A 57 -14.49 -32.50 3.66
CA VAL A 57 -13.97 -31.57 2.66
C VAL A 57 -14.15 -30.17 3.21
N LEU A 58 -13.03 -29.49 3.44
CA LEU A 58 -13.00 -28.09 3.82
C LEU A 58 -12.88 -27.24 2.55
N PRO A 59 -13.56 -26.09 2.44
CA PRO A 59 -13.17 -25.06 1.46
C PRO A 59 -11.75 -24.54 1.72
N ALA A 60 -11.18 -24.83 2.90
CA ALA A 60 -9.92 -24.32 3.45
C ALA A 60 -8.65 -24.60 2.63
N GLU A 61 -8.72 -25.31 1.50
CA GLU A 61 -7.61 -25.38 0.53
C GLU A 61 -7.69 -24.31 -0.57
N ILE A 62 -8.76 -23.53 -0.68
CA ILE A 62 -8.79 -22.33 -1.53
C ILE A 62 -8.46 -21.11 -0.65
N ARG A 63 -7.23 -21.08 -0.14
CA ARG A 63 -6.63 -19.83 0.31
C ARG A 63 -6.05 -19.11 -0.90
N GLY A 64 -6.36 -17.83 -1.05
CA GLY A 64 -5.89 -17.00 -2.15
C GLY A 64 -7.01 -16.32 -2.93
N GLU A 65 -6.69 -15.95 -4.17
CA GLU A 65 -7.53 -15.12 -5.04
C GLU A 65 -8.83 -15.84 -5.41
N LEU A 66 -9.97 -15.18 -5.18
CA LEU A 66 -11.22 -15.58 -5.81
C LEU A 66 -11.14 -15.24 -7.30
N SER A 67 -11.36 -16.23 -8.17
CA SER A 67 -11.25 -16.01 -9.62
C SER A 67 -12.28 -14.99 -10.13
N GLN A 68 -11.78 -13.91 -10.74
CA GLN A 68 -12.60 -12.86 -11.38
C GLN A 68 -13.55 -13.41 -12.45
N SER A 69 -13.23 -14.54 -13.09
CA SER A 69 -14.11 -15.20 -14.07
C SER A 69 -15.48 -15.62 -13.53
N ARG A 70 -15.64 -15.64 -12.20
CA ARG A 70 -16.91 -15.93 -11.50
C ARG A 70 -17.63 -14.67 -11.05
N MET A 71 -16.93 -13.53 -11.08
CA MET A 71 -17.44 -12.26 -10.59
C MET A 71 -18.20 -11.53 -11.70
N SER A 72 -19.07 -10.62 -11.29
CA SER A 72 -19.72 -9.67 -12.20
C SER A 72 -19.97 -8.36 -11.48
N ILE A 73 -20.10 -7.27 -12.25
CA ILE A 73 -20.55 -6.00 -11.70
C ILE A 73 -22.05 -6.10 -11.44
N TYR A 74 -22.43 -6.08 -10.16
CA TYR A 74 -23.82 -6.10 -9.74
C TYR A 74 -24.49 -4.75 -9.98
N ASP A 75 -23.80 -3.68 -9.57
CA ASP A 75 -24.26 -2.30 -9.77
C ASP A 75 -23.08 -1.32 -9.67
N ILE A 76 -23.23 -0.14 -10.26
CA ILE A 76 -22.17 0.87 -10.31
C ILE A 76 -22.75 2.28 -10.41
N SER A 77 -22.13 3.22 -9.72
CA SER A 77 -22.58 4.62 -9.64
C SER A 77 -22.75 5.28 -11.01
N THR A 78 -21.69 5.35 -11.81
CA THR A 78 -21.71 5.93 -13.17
C THR A 78 -20.64 5.30 -14.06
N VAL A 79 -20.81 5.42 -15.38
CA VAL A 79 -19.84 5.02 -16.41
C VAL A 79 -19.70 6.15 -17.41
N TRP A 80 -18.47 6.57 -17.72
CA TRP A 80 -18.19 7.70 -18.61
C TRP A 80 -18.77 7.49 -20.01
N GLN A 81 -18.34 6.43 -20.68
CA GLN A 81 -18.81 6.03 -22.02
C GLN A 81 -18.48 4.56 -22.29
N ALA A 82 -18.91 4.06 -23.45
CA ALA A 82 -18.60 2.70 -23.90
C ALA A 82 -17.07 2.47 -23.95
N GLY A 83 -16.61 1.34 -23.43
CA GLY A 83 -15.20 0.96 -23.30
C GLY A 83 -14.59 1.20 -21.91
N TYR A 84 -15.32 1.86 -21.00
CA TYR A 84 -14.89 2.13 -19.61
C TYR A 84 -15.87 1.58 -18.56
N GLU A 85 -16.58 0.52 -18.93
CA GLU A 85 -17.56 -0.13 -18.06
C GLU A 85 -16.91 -0.79 -16.84
N GLY A 86 -17.72 -1.15 -15.85
CA GLY A 86 -17.21 -1.73 -14.60
C GLY A 86 -16.50 -3.07 -14.80
N GLU A 87 -16.87 -3.82 -15.85
CA GLU A 87 -16.30 -5.13 -16.21
C GLU A 87 -14.79 -5.05 -16.47
N LYS A 88 -14.27 -3.87 -16.78
CA LYS A 88 -12.82 -3.62 -16.88
C LYS A 88 -12.07 -3.89 -15.59
N MET A 89 -12.75 -3.79 -14.43
CA MET A 89 -12.16 -4.15 -13.14
C MET A 89 -12.01 -5.66 -12.92
N LEU A 90 -12.52 -6.50 -13.83
CA LEU A 90 -12.62 -7.95 -13.66
C LEU A 90 -12.03 -8.72 -14.85
N ASP A 91 -11.25 -8.06 -15.72
CA ASP A 91 -10.68 -8.68 -16.93
C ASP A 91 -9.20 -9.09 -16.79
N GLY A 92 -8.55 -8.69 -15.70
CA GLY A 92 -7.16 -9.04 -15.39
C GLY A 92 -6.14 -8.23 -16.19
N ASP A 93 -6.58 -7.25 -16.98
CA ASP A 93 -5.73 -6.31 -17.70
C ASP A 93 -5.73 -4.94 -17.01
N VAL A 94 -4.65 -4.71 -16.25
CA VAL A 94 -4.38 -3.46 -15.51
C VAL A 94 -4.28 -2.20 -16.39
N ASN A 95 -4.25 -2.34 -17.72
CA ASN A 95 -4.26 -1.22 -18.66
C ASN A 95 -5.69 -0.81 -19.06
N THR A 96 -6.68 -1.65 -18.75
CA THR A 96 -8.09 -1.27 -18.84
C THR A 96 -8.59 -0.84 -17.46
N TYR A 97 -9.68 -0.08 -17.44
CA TYR A 97 -10.20 0.45 -16.19
C TYR A 97 -11.64 0.91 -16.34
N TRP A 98 -12.37 0.85 -15.24
CA TRP A 98 -13.61 1.59 -15.07
C TRP A 98 -13.32 3.09 -14.94
N HIS A 99 -14.20 3.92 -15.51
CA HIS A 99 -14.14 5.37 -15.40
C HIS A 99 -15.52 5.92 -14.99
N ALA A 100 -15.60 6.55 -13.81
CA ALA A 100 -16.80 7.28 -13.39
C ALA A 100 -17.01 8.52 -14.28
N LYS A 101 -18.25 8.94 -14.53
CA LYS A 101 -18.51 10.12 -15.36
C LYS A 101 -17.82 11.37 -14.81
N THR A 102 -17.27 12.18 -15.69
CA THR A 102 -16.60 13.45 -15.33
C THR A 102 -17.56 14.52 -14.81
N ASP A 103 -18.84 14.41 -15.14
CA ASP A 103 -19.93 15.31 -14.74
C ASP A 103 -20.87 14.73 -13.67
N ALA A 104 -20.50 13.59 -13.06
CA ALA A 104 -21.35 12.85 -12.10
C ALA A 104 -21.73 13.61 -10.82
N GLY A 105 -21.09 14.74 -10.52
CA GLY A 105 -21.24 15.47 -9.26
C GLY A 105 -20.23 15.04 -8.19
N LEU A 106 -20.40 15.56 -6.97
CA LEU A 106 -19.48 15.31 -5.85
C LEU A 106 -19.54 13.85 -5.40
N TRP A 107 -18.39 13.36 -4.96
CA TRP A 107 -18.19 12.11 -4.23
C TRP A 107 -19.32 11.78 -3.23
N PRO A 108 -19.61 10.48 -2.97
CA PRO A 108 -18.81 9.32 -3.34
C PRO A 108 -19.16 8.70 -4.70
N HIS A 109 -18.15 8.09 -5.33
CA HIS A 109 -18.34 7.12 -6.41
C HIS A 109 -18.34 5.71 -5.82
N TRP A 110 -18.99 4.75 -6.46
CA TRP A 110 -19.06 3.39 -5.91
C TRP A 110 -19.31 2.34 -6.99
N PHE A 111 -18.96 1.10 -6.67
CA PHE A 111 -19.30 -0.11 -7.41
C PHE A 111 -19.59 -1.27 -6.45
N ILE A 112 -20.39 -2.23 -6.93
CA ILE A 112 -20.75 -3.46 -6.23
C ILE A 112 -20.38 -4.64 -7.11
N VAL A 113 -19.59 -5.56 -6.58
CA VAL A 113 -19.19 -6.81 -7.26
C VAL A 113 -20.00 -7.97 -6.67
N ASP A 114 -20.72 -8.73 -7.51
CA ASP A 114 -21.22 -10.06 -7.16
C ASP A 114 -20.08 -11.06 -7.36
N LEU A 115 -19.69 -11.74 -6.30
CA LEU A 115 -18.63 -12.76 -6.32
C LEU A 115 -19.09 -14.06 -7.01
N GLY A 116 -20.37 -14.15 -7.39
CA GLY A 116 -21.00 -15.29 -8.06
C GLY A 116 -21.54 -16.35 -7.10
N SER A 117 -21.08 -16.34 -5.84
CA SER A 117 -21.58 -17.15 -4.74
C SER A 117 -21.18 -16.52 -3.40
N SER A 118 -21.64 -17.08 -2.28
CA SER A 118 -21.25 -16.63 -0.94
C SER A 118 -19.89 -17.23 -0.54
N TYR A 119 -18.86 -16.40 -0.49
CA TYR A 119 -17.50 -16.80 -0.12
C TYR A 119 -17.12 -16.25 1.26
N MET A 120 -16.24 -16.97 1.95
CA MET A 120 -15.50 -16.37 3.05
C MET A 120 -14.46 -15.43 2.45
N VAL A 121 -14.37 -14.19 2.95
CA VAL A 121 -13.49 -13.13 2.45
C VAL A 121 -12.93 -12.38 3.66
N ASP A 122 -11.64 -12.08 3.66
CA ASP A 122 -10.95 -11.30 4.70
C ASP A 122 -10.06 -10.19 4.09
N TRP A 123 -10.11 -10.04 2.77
CA TRP A 123 -9.17 -9.23 2.02
C TRP A 123 -9.79 -8.72 0.69
N VAL A 124 -9.60 -7.43 0.39
CA VAL A 124 -9.79 -6.84 -0.95
C VAL A 124 -8.49 -6.20 -1.44
N GLU A 125 -8.16 -6.37 -2.71
CA GLU A 125 -7.09 -5.63 -3.40
C GLU A 125 -7.67 -4.80 -4.54
N LEU A 126 -7.20 -3.57 -4.66
CA LEU A 126 -7.58 -2.64 -5.71
C LEU A 126 -6.33 -2.21 -6.48
N VAL A 127 -6.42 -2.16 -7.81
CA VAL A 127 -5.36 -1.64 -8.67
C VAL A 127 -5.81 -0.32 -9.26
N ARG A 128 -4.99 0.71 -9.08
CA ARG A 128 -5.24 2.03 -9.68
C ARG A 128 -4.97 1.95 -11.18
N ARG A 129 -5.61 2.81 -11.96
CA ARG A 129 -5.22 3.05 -13.36
C ARG A 129 -3.76 3.51 -13.46
N ARG A 130 -3.01 2.93 -14.41
CA ARG A 130 -1.67 3.38 -14.83
C ARG A 130 -1.77 4.61 -15.75
N TYR A 131 -0.87 5.58 -15.56
CA TYR A 131 -0.67 6.73 -16.45
C TYR A 131 0.74 6.69 -17.02
N GLU A 132 0.91 7.20 -18.24
CA GLU A 132 2.24 7.45 -18.83
C GLU A 132 2.85 8.77 -18.31
N ASP A 133 2.02 9.70 -17.80
CA ASP A 133 2.40 11.12 -17.61
C ASP A 133 2.43 11.60 -16.14
N GLY A 134 2.21 10.73 -15.14
CA GLY A 134 2.31 11.12 -13.72
C GLY A 134 1.35 10.44 -12.73
N ASN A 135 1.67 10.59 -11.43
CA ASN A 135 1.07 9.87 -10.30
C ASN A 135 -0.36 10.34 -9.93
N GLY A 136 -1.20 9.40 -9.48
CA GLY A 136 -2.31 9.60 -8.53
C GLY A 136 -3.48 10.55 -8.82
N LEU A 137 -3.40 11.45 -9.81
CA LEU A 137 -4.29 12.62 -9.93
C LEU A 137 -5.77 12.33 -10.19
N TYR A 138 -6.16 11.08 -10.44
CA TYR A 138 -7.54 10.71 -10.78
C TYR A 138 -7.99 9.40 -10.11
N ALA A 139 -7.48 9.15 -8.89
CA ALA A 139 -7.80 8.00 -8.05
C ALA A 139 -8.53 8.47 -6.78
N PRO A 140 -9.19 7.56 -6.03
CA PRO A 140 -9.69 7.93 -4.72
C PRO A 140 -8.52 8.14 -3.75
N THR A 141 -8.70 9.00 -2.76
CA THR A 141 -7.78 9.16 -1.62
C THR A 141 -8.26 8.41 -0.37
N GLN A 142 -9.54 8.03 -0.34
CA GLN A 142 -10.14 7.26 0.73
C GLN A 142 -11.26 6.37 0.18
N ILE A 143 -11.39 5.16 0.72
CA ILE A 143 -12.46 4.23 0.38
C ILE A 143 -13.16 3.71 1.64
N GLN A 144 -14.41 3.26 1.50
CA GLN A 144 -15.10 2.42 2.47
C GLN A 144 -15.46 1.09 1.81
N LEU A 145 -15.23 -0.01 2.53
CA LEU A 145 -15.61 -1.35 2.12
C LEU A 145 -16.88 -1.78 2.87
N GLN A 146 -17.80 -2.41 2.16
CA GLN A 146 -18.99 -3.03 2.74
C GLN A 146 -19.23 -4.39 2.10
N TYR A 147 -19.90 -5.30 2.81
CA TYR A 147 -20.29 -6.60 2.27
C TYR A 147 -21.78 -6.87 2.44
N SER A 148 -22.31 -7.77 1.62
CA SER A 148 -23.69 -8.23 1.69
C SER A 148 -23.83 -9.70 1.26
N GLN A 149 -24.88 -10.36 1.74
CA GLN A 149 -25.33 -11.67 1.28
C GLN A 149 -26.43 -11.57 0.21
N ASP A 150 -27.20 -10.49 0.22
CA ASP A 150 -28.42 -10.32 -0.59
C ASP A 150 -28.27 -9.23 -1.68
N GLY A 151 -27.24 -8.38 -1.59
CA GLY A 151 -26.99 -7.30 -2.54
C GLY A 151 -27.81 -6.04 -2.24
N GLU A 152 -28.59 -6.03 -1.15
CA GLU A 152 -29.45 -4.92 -0.74
C GLU A 152 -29.02 -4.35 0.61
N ASN A 153 -28.76 -5.22 1.59
CA ASN A 153 -28.37 -4.85 2.94
C ASN A 153 -26.86 -4.99 3.11
N PHE A 154 -26.17 -3.86 3.27
CA PHE A 154 -24.71 -3.82 3.37
C PHE A 154 -24.26 -3.58 4.81
N THR A 155 -23.25 -4.34 5.23
CA THR A 155 -22.57 -4.18 6.52
C THR A 155 -21.19 -3.58 6.30
N ASP A 156 -20.82 -2.59 7.11
CA ASP A 156 -19.55 -1.88 7.03
C ASP A 156 -18.37 -2.78 7.41
N LEU A 157 -17.31 -2.75 6.59
CA LEU A 157 -16.03 -3.41 6.84
C LEU A 157 -14.94 -2.41 7.25
N GLY A 158 -15.21 -1.11 7.16
CA GLY A 158 -14.29 -0.06 7.56
C GLY A 158 -13.99 0.93 6.43
N THR A 159 -13.33 2.01 6.83
CA THR A 159 -12.83 3.07 5.95
C THR A 159 -11.30 3.02 5.94
N TYR A 160 -10.71 3.16 4.77
CA TYR A 160 -9.30 2.98 4.51
C TYR A 160 -8.77 4.11 3.63
N ASP A 161 -7.55 4.56 3.92
CA ASP A 161 -6.83 5.49 3.06
C ASP A 161 -6.37 4.79 1.77
N PHE A 162 -6.24 5.54 0.68
CA PHE A 162 -5.86 5.03 -0.63
C PHE A 162 -4.67 5.81 -1.18
N GLU A 163 -3.53 5.11 -1.31
CA GLU A 163 -2.24 5.78 -1.55
C GLU A 163 -2.02 6.07 -3.02
N ILE A 164 -2.45 7.26 -3.44
CA ILE A 164 -2.55 7.66 -4.84
C ILE A 164 -1.24 7.55 -5.64
N ASP A 165 -0.08 7.61 -4.97
CA ASP A 165 1.23 7.53 -5.62
C ASP A 165 1.49 6.15 -6.24
N TYR A 166 0.94 5.09 -5.66
CA TYR A 166 1.18 3.73 -6.11
C TYR A 166 0.08 3.26 -7.08
N VAL A 167 0.44 2.38 -8.02
CA VAL A 167 -0.54 1.69 -8.87
C VAL A 167 -1.03 0.43 -8.16
N TYR A 168 -0.11 -0.29 -7.50
CA TYR A 168 -0.37 -1.56 -6.84
C TYR A 168 -0.30 -1.47 -5.31
N GLY A 169 -0.74 -2.54 -4.63
CA GLY A 169 -0.62 -2.72 -3.19
C GLY A 169 -1.64 -1.94 -2.36
N HIS A 170 -2.76 -1.54 -2.95
CA HIS A 170 -3.93 -1.08 -2.20
C HIS A 170 -4.68 -2.31 -1.69
N THR A 171 -4.20 -2.82 -0.55
CA THR A 171 -4.65 -4.08 0.03
C THR A 171 -5.31 -3.80 1.37
N PHE A 172 -6.56 -4.22 1.50
CA PHE A 172 -7.43 -3.87 2.61
C PHE A 172 -7.89 -5.13 3.33
N ASN A 173 -7.34 -5.34 4.52
CA ASN A 173 -7.68 -6.46 5.38
C ASN A 173 -8.82 -6.10 6.35
N PHE A 174 -9.66 -7.08 6.62
CA PHE A 174 -10.73 -7.00 7.60
C PHE A 174 -10.93 -8.36 8.26
N LYS A 175 -11.72 -8.38 9.34
CA LYS A 175 -12.13 -9.65 9.96
C LYS A 175 -12.90 -10.48 8.94
N GLU A 176 -12.59 -11.76 8.85
CA GLU A 176 -13.27 -12.71 7.95
C GLU A 176 -14.80 -12.62 8.03
N VAL A 177 -15.44 -12.49 6.86
CA VAL A 177 -16.88 -12.45 6.68
C VAL A 177 -17.30 -13.43 5.60
N TYR A 178 -18.54 -13.91 5.68
CA TYR A 178 -19.17 -14.51 4.51
C TYR A 178 -19.83 -13.38 3.71
N ALA A 179 -19.46 -13.25 2.43
CA ALA A 179 -19.95 -12.23 1.51
C ALA A 179 -20.28 -12.86 0.16
N ARG A 180 -21.41 -12.47 -0.44
CA ARG A 180 -21.65 -12.67 -1.87
C ARG A 180 -21.37 -11.40 -2.66
N TYR A 181 -21.64 -10.24 -2.06
CA TYR A 181 -21.42 -8.94 -2.69
C TYR A 181 -20.42 -8.14 -1.86
N ILE A 182 -19.50 -7.46 -2.55
CA ILE A 182 -18.62 -6.45 -1.95
C ILE A 182 -18.92 -5.12 -2.62
N LYS A 183 -19.18 -4.09 -1.81
CA LYS A 183 -19.32 -2.71 -2.25
C LYS A 183 -18.10 -1.91 -1.85
N VAL A 184 -17.56 -1.19 -2.82
CA VAL A 184 -16.47 -0.25 -2.63
C VAL A 184 -17.03 1.15 -2.83
N LEU A 185 -16.99 1.98 -1.80
CA LEU A 185 -17.31 3.40 -1.88
C LEU A 185 -16.00 4.17 -1.95
N CYS A 186 -15.73 4.80 -3.08
CA CYS A 186 -14.67 5.78 -3.21
C CYS A 186 -15.18 7.10 -2.63
N LEU A 187 -14.66 7.53 -1.47
CA LEU A 187 -15.23 8.61 -0.66
C LEU A 187 -14.74 10.01 -1.03
N SER A 188 -13.52 10.12 -1.55
CA SER A 188 -12.88 11.38 -1.88
C SER A 188 -11.76 11.18 -2.89
N GLY A 189 -11.35 12.27 -3.54
CA GLY A 189 -10.20 12.32 -4.44
C GLY A 189 -10.03 13.73 -5.01
N SER A 190 -8.94 13.96 -5.74
CA SER A 190 -8.54 15.29 -6.26
C SER A 190 -9.42 15.81 -7.41
N GLN A 191 -10.27 14.96 -7.98
CA GLN A 191 -11.11 15.25 -9.14
C GLN A 191 -12.57 14.87 -8.87
N ALA A 192 -13.48 15.30 -9.74
CA ALA A 192 -14.91 14.96 -9.61
C ALA A 192 -15.25 13.53 -10.05
N TRP A 193 -14.26 12.76 -10.54
CA TRP A 193 -14.37 11.39 -11.03
C TRP A 193 -13.25 10.52 -10.48
N THR A 194 -13.38 9.22 -10.67
CA THR A 194 -12.38 8.22 -10.28
C THR A 194 -12.23 7.13 -11.33
N HIS A 195 -11.14 6.37 -11.20
CA HIS A 195 -10.88 5.18 -11.98
C HIS A 195 -10.53 4.01 -11.08
N MET A 196 -10.75 2.81 -11.59
CA MET A 196 -10.24 1.58 -10.97
C MET A 196 -9.89 0.59 -12.07
N ALA A 197 -8.67 0.05 -12.03
CA ALA A 197 -8.18 -0.89 -13.05
C ALA A 197 -8.56 -2.32 -12.72
N GLU A 198 -8.41 -2.75 -11.46
CA GLU A 198 -8.77 -4.12 -11.05
C GLU A 198 -9.40 -4.13 -9.66
N PHE A 199 -10.34 -5.06 -9.47
CA PHE A 199 -10.87 -5.47 -8.19
C PHE A 199 -10.57 -6.96 -7.98
N LEU A 200 -9.99 -7.27 -6.83
CA LEU A 200 -9.74 -8.65 -6.39
C LEU A 200 -10.22 -8.85 -4.95
N ALA A 201 -10.70 -10.05 -4.67
CA ALA A 201 -11.11 -10.47 -3.33
C ALA A 201 -10.41 -11.78 -2.98
N TYR A 202 -10.00 -11.93 -1.71
CA TYR A 202 -9.26 -13.10 -1.25
C TYR A 202 -9.82 -13.67 0.03
N TYR A 203 -9.46 -14.93 0.26
CA TYR A 203 -9.52 -15.56 1.56
C TYR A 203 -8.13 -16.01 1.98
N GLY A 204 -7.57 -15.43 3.04
CA GLY A 204 -6.20 -15.67 3.51
C GLY A 204 -5.15 -14.85 2.77
N SER A 205 -3.87 -15.12 3.06
CA SER A 205 -2.73 -14.30 2.60
C SER A 205 -2.28 -14.65 1.17
N ALA A 206 -2.81 -13.95 0.16
CA ALA A 206 -2.18 -13.81 -1.15
C ALA A 206 -2.67 -12.51 -1.78
N ASN A 207 -1.76 -11.68 -2.30
CA ASN A 207 -2.13 -10.52 -3.14
C ASN A 207 -1.49 -10.75 -4.51
N LYS A 208 -2.27 -10.63 -5.57
CA LYS A 208 -1.85 -10.97 -6.93
C LYS A 208 -0.65 -10.12 -7.36
N TYR A 209 -0.67 -8.84 -7.04
CA TYR A 209 0.35 -7.88 -7.49
C TYR A 209 1.40 -7.59 -6.42
N THR A 210 1.71 -8.56 -5.54
CA THR A 210 2.71 -8.37 -4.47
C THR A 210 4.09 -8.00 -5.02
N ALA A 211 4.50 -8.61 -6.14
CA ALA A 211 5.82 -8.35 -6.71
C ALA A 211 5.90 -6.96 -7.35
N GLU A 212 4.86 -6.56 -8.07
CA GLU A 212 4.73 -5.25 -8.71
C GLU A 212 4.60 -4.14 -7.64
N ALA A 213 3.79 -4.37 -6.61
CA ALA A 213 3.68 -3.51 -5.43
C ALA A 213 5.02 -3.36 -4.72
N ALA A 214 5.80 -4.44 -4.62
CA ALA A 214 7.16 -4.38 -4.11
C ALA A 214 8.05 -3.57 -5.05
N THR A 215 8.03 -3.79 -6.36
CA THR A 215 8.83 -3.00 -7.32
C THR A 215 8.51 -1.50 -7.26
N GLU A 216 7.24 -1.10 -7.13
CA GLU A 216 6.86 0.32 -7.00
C GLU A 216 7.26 0.95 -5.67
N ARG A 217 7.25 0.16 -4.59
CA ARG A 217 7.65 0.61 -3.24
C ARG A 217 9.13 0.39 -2.94
N THR A 218 9.81 -0.38 -3.78
CA THR A 218 11.26 -0.41 -3.81
C THR A 218 11.62 0.97 -4.34
N PRO A 219 12.35 1.79 -3.58
CA PRO A 219 12.98 2.97 -4.16
C PRO A 219 13.62 2.48 -5.46
N ALA A 220 13.42 3.20 -6.57
CA ALA A 220 14.11 2.89 -7.83
C ALA A 220 15.53 2.42 -7.49
N GLU A 221 15.98 1.30 -8.07
CA GLU A 221 17.33 0.80 -7.82
C GLU A 221 18.25 2.01 -7.71
N PRO A 222 19.05 2.13 -6.62
CA PRO A 222 19.88 3.31 -6.42
C PRO A 222 20.53 3.55 -7.75
N ASP A 223 20.24 4.71 -8.34
CA ASP A 223 20.81 5.07 -9.61
C ASP A 223 22.32 4.77 -9.45
N PRO A 224 22.92 3.95 -10.32
CA PRO A 224 24.28 3.49 -10.10
C PRO A 224 25.28 4.65 -10.03
N ASP A 225 24.86 5.85 -10.48
CA ASP A 225 25.54 7.13 -10.29
C ASP A 225 25.02 7.96 -9.09
N ASP A 226 23.87 7.60 -8.49
CA ASP A 226 23.33 8.08 -7.20
C ASP A 226 23.96 7.36 -6.00
N THR A 227 25.24 7.02 -6.14
CA THR A 227 26.09 6.86 -4.97
C THR A 227 26.34 8.28 -4.44
N ASP A 228 25.40 8.82 -3.64
CA ASP A 228 25.61 10.04 -2.82
C ASP A 228 26.78 9.90 -1.82
N GLU A 229 27.67 8.90 -2.01
CA GLU A 229 29.02 8.83 -1.47
C GLU A 229 29.96 9.85 -2.13
N ILE A 230 29.66 10.31 -3.35
CA ILE A 230 30.43 11.34 -4.06
C ILE A 230 29.94 12.72 -3.60
N PHE A 231 30.85 13.50 -3.01
CA PHE A 231 30.60 14.89 -2.71
C PHE A 231 30.60 15.73 -3.98
N GLU A 232 29.50 16.41 -4.24
CA GLU A 232 29.43 17.37 -5.34
C GLU A 232 29.94 18.72 -4.86
N ASP A 233 31.00 19.20 -5.51
CA ASP A 233 31.67 20.46 -5.15
C ASP A 233 30.73 21.65 -5.21
N GLU A 234 29.60 21.56 -5.92
CA GLU A 234 28.59 22.61 -6.05
C GLU A 234 27.56 22.62 -4.91
N TYR A 235 27.35 21.50 -4.21
CA TYR A 235 26.34 21.40 -3.15
C TYR A 235 26.86 21.92 -1.81
N GLU A 236 25.90 22.37 -0.99
CA GLU A 236 26.16 22.68 0.41
C GLU A 236 25.66 21.53 1.28
N TYR A 237 26.59 20.98 2.07
CA TYR A 237 26.30 19.90 2.99
C TYR A 237 26.17 20.44 4.41
N PHE A 238 25.19 19.92 5.14
CA PHE A 238 24.91 20.38 6.48
C PHE A 238 26.06 20.00 7.39
N THR A 239 26.38 20.92 8.30
CA THR A 239 27.20 20.61 9.46
C THR A 239 26.45 21.05 10.70
N PHE A 240 26.38 20.19 11.72
CA PHE A 240 25.65 20.54 12.93
C PHE A 240 26.44 21.48 13.84
N ASN A 241 25.74 22.45 14.41
CA ASN A 241 26.23 23.30 15.48
C ASN A 241 26.05 22.56 16.81
N GLN A 242 27.10 21.88 17.26
CA GLN A 242 27.07 21.11 18.51
C GLN A 242 26.85 21.98 19.77
N GLY A 243 27.01 23.30 19.67
CA GLY A 243 26.68 24.25 20.75
C GLY A 243 25.21 24.68 20.80
N ALA A 244 24.40 24.27 19.81
CA ALA A 244 23.00 24.64 19.67
C ALA A 244 22.14 23.39 19.45
N ILE A 245 22.15 22.51 20.46
CA ILE A 245 21.41 21.25 20.50
C ILE A 245 20.53 21.19 21.75
N GLN A 246 19.47 20.40 21.70
CA GLN A 246 18.59 20.12 22.84
C GLN A 246 18.11 18.67 22.76
N GLN A 247 18.15 17.96 23.89
CA GLN A 247 17.63 16.59 24.02
C GLN A 247 18.10 15.62 22.93
N ILE A 248 19.34 15.79 22.47
CA ILE A 248 19.99 14.94 21.51
C ILE A 248 21.47 14.90 21.85
N GLU A 249 22.07 13.71 21.77
CA GLU A 249 23.51 13.54 21.76
C GLU A 249 23.94 13.46 20.29
N ILE A 250 25.00 14.18 19.92
CA ILE A 250 25.52 14.17 18.55
C ILE A 250 27.03 13.99 18.58
N THR A 251 27.52 13.05 17.78
CA THR A 251 28.94 12.80 17.56
C THR A 251 29.23 12.89 16.07
N GLN A 252 30.17 13.74 15.68
CA GLN A 252 30.64 13.82 14.29
C GLN A 252 31.73 12.76 14.07
N SER A 253 31.70 12.10 12.91
CA SER A 253 32.76 11.16 12.52
C SER A 253 34.11 11.87 12.35
N GLU A 254 35.18 11.25 12.83
CA GLU A 254 36.56 11.72 12.62
C GLU A 254 37.03 11.51 11.16
N GLU A 255 36.44 10.55 10.46
CA GLU A 255 36.80 10.17 9.09
C GLU A 255 36.00 10.95 8.04
N ASN A 256 34.74 11.28 8.35
CA ASN A 256 33.84 12.00 7.45
C ASN A 256 33.14 13.14 8.19
N LYS A 257 33.55 14.38 7.88
CA LYS A 257 32.99 15.59 8.50
C LYS A 257 31.50 15.82 8.22
N TYR A 258 30.88 15.09 7.29
CA TYR A 258 29.45 15.18 6.98
C TYR A 258 28.66 13.99 7.50
N GLU A 259 29.26 13.16 8.36
CA GLU A 259 28.66 11.98 8.97
C GLU A 259 28.56 12.15 10.49
N TYR A 260 27.39 11.78 11.01
CA TYR A 260 27.02 11.99 12.40
C TYR A 260 26.30 10.76 12.97
N SER A 261 26.62 10.43 14.21
CA SER A 261 25.82 9.54 15.05
C SER A 261 25.05 10.37 16.05
N LEU A 262 23.74 10.15 16.12
CA LEU A 262 22.82 10.86 16.99
C LEU A 262 22.02 9.88 17.85
N VAL A 263 21.71 10.30 19.07
CA VAL A 263 20.76 9.60 19.95
C VAL A 263 19.82 10.63 20.55
N THR A 264 18.53 10.51 20.29
CA THR A 264 17.53 11.37 20.94
C THR A 264 17.44 11.03 22.43
N THR A 265 17.34 12.02 23.31
CA THR A 265 17.33 11.81 24.78
C THR A 265 16.07 12.36 25.46
N GLY A 266 15.12 12.88 24.69
CA GLY A 266 13.87 13.42 25.21
C GLY A 266 12.86 13.79 24.13
N GLY A 267 11.76 14.41 24.54
CA GLY A 267 10.62 14.73 23.67
C GLY A 267 10.70 16.02 22.86
N ASP A 268 11.85 16.68 22.78
CA ASP A 268 12.09 17.88 21.97
C ASP A 268 13.54 17.88 21.46
N ALA A 269 13.91 16.78 20.79
CA ALA A 269 15.25 16.55 20.31
C ALA A 269 15.54 17.41 19.07
N PHE A 270 16.48 18.36 19.14
CA PHE A 270 16.89 19.14 17.98
C PHE A 270 18.38 19.47 17.95
N ALA A 271 18.86 19.75 16.73
CA ALA A 271 20.16 20.34 16.48
C ALA A 271 20.07 21.45 15.43
N ALA A 272 20.68 22.60 15.70
CA ALA A 272 20.87 23.62 14.67
C ALA A 272 21.97 23.19 13.70
N VAL A 273 21.79 23.53 12.43
CA VAL A 273 22.81 23.46 11.38
C VAL A 273 23.61 24.75 11.40
N ASN A 274 24.91 24.69 11.12
CA ASN A 274 25.72 25.89 10.93
C ASN A 274 25.24 26.66 9.69
N GLY A 275 25.40 27.98 9.71
CA GLY A 275 25.09 28.82 8.55
C GLY A 275 25.80 28.35 7.28
N PHE A 276 25.05 28.25 6.18
CA PHE A 276 25.55 27.75 4.92
C PHE A 276 26.67 28.63 4.37
N GLY A 277 27.77 28.00 3.93
CA GLY A 277 28.91 28.69 3.33
C GLY A 277 28.64 29.15 1.89
N ARG A 278 27.61 28.60 1.24
CA ARG A 278 27.17 28.95 -0.11
C ARG A 278 25.65 28.91 -0.20
N LYS A 279 25.13 29.36 -1.34
CA LYS A 279 23.70 29.27 -1.63
C LYS A 279 23.28 27.82 -1.94
N VAL A 280 22.14 27.39 -1.41
CA VAL A 280 21.48 26.13 -1.75
C VAL A 280 21.00 26.15 -3.20
N VAL A 281 21.15 25.03 -3.91
CA VAL A 281 20.96 24.94 -5.37
C VAL A 281 19.62 24.32 -5.81
N GLY A 282 18.79 23.83 -4.89
CA GLY A 282 17.48 23.30 -5.24
C GLY A 282 16.64 22.86 -4.04
N PRO A 283 15.42 22.37 -4.28
CA PRO A 283 14.45 22.10 -3.22
C PRO A 283 14.48 20.66 -2.69
N MET A 284 15.20 19.74 -3.34
CA MET A 284 15.24 18.34 -2.93
C MET A 284 16.21 18.17 -1.77
N LEU A 285 15.69 17.92 -0.56
CA LEU A 285 16.51 17.49 0.57
C LEU A 285 16.89 16.03 0.37
N VAL A 286 18.17 15.73 0.53
CA VAL A 286 18.71 14.38 0.40
C VAL A 286 19.65 14.09 1.57
N PHE A 287 19.56 12.90 2.15
CA PHE A 287 20.57 12.39 3.08
C PHE A 287 20.60 10.87 3.12
N ARG A 288 21.71 10.31 3.59
CA ARG A 288 21.86 8.88 3.87
C ARG A 288 21.61 8.63 5.34
N TYR A 289 20.89 7.56 5.69
CA TYR A 289 20.59 7.26 7.08
C TYR A 289 20.50 5.76 7.42
N LYS A 290 20.71 5.49 8.72
CA LYS A 290 20.28 4.30 9.45
C LYS A 290 19.52 4.80 10.68
N ALA A 291 18.44 4.13 11.08
CA ALA A 291 17.65 4.56 12.22
C ALA A 291 17.03 3.36 12.93
N SER A 292 17.16 3.31 14.26
CA SER A 292 16.61 2.23 15.09
C SER A 292 15.08 2.21 15.17
N ALA A 293 14.43 3.32 14.80
CA ALA A 293 12.99 3.48 14.71
C ALA A 293 12.65 4.56 13.67
N ALA A 294 11.40 4.60 13.20
CA ALA A 294 10.91 5.72 12.42
C ALA A 294 10.83 6.98 13.31
N PHE A 295 11.15 8.15 12.75
CA PHE A 295 11.11 9.42 13.49
C PHE A 295 10.48 10.54 12.65
N GLU A 296 9.84 11.48 13.34
CA GLU A 296 9.36 12.72 12.73
C GLU A 296 10.54 13.68 12.58
N GLY A 297 10.86 14.06 11.36
CA GLY A 297 11.79 15.14 11.06
C GLY A 297 11.03 16.46 10.92
N ARG A 298 11.58 17.54 11.46
CA ARG A 298 11.02 18.87 11.25
C ARG A 298 12.11 19.91 11.08
N PHE A 299 11.99 20.71 10.03
CA PHE A 299 12.88 21.84 9.78
C PHE A 299 12.23 23.15 10.18
N TYR A 300 12.94 23.96 10.94
CA TYR A 300 12.64 25.38 11.07
C TYR A 300 13.51 26.17 10.11
N TRP A 301 12.86 27.02 9.31
CA TRP A 301 13.49 27.78 8.24
C TRP A 301 14.11 29.06 8.80
N CYS A 302 15.44 29.12 8.88
CA CYS A 302 16.14 30.26 9.50
C CYS A 302 16.94 31.06 8.47
N ASP A 303 16.79 32.37 8.51
CA ASP A 303 17.60 33.29 7.72
C ASP A 303 18.93 33.60 8.44
N ALA A 304 19.92 34.06 7.70
CA ALA A 304 21.19 34.53 8.23
C ALA A 304 21.00 35.57 9.35
N GLY A 305 21.53 35.28 10.54
CA GLY A 305 21.40 36.15 11.72
C GLY A 305 20.04 36.08 12.43
N GLY A 306 19.12 35.25 11.95
CA GLY A 306 17.84 34.95 12.58
C GLY A 306 17.88 33.73 13.50
N GLY A 307 16.71 33.16 13.77
CA GLY A 307 16.52 31.98 14.60
C GLY A 307 15.22 31.25 14.28
N ALA A 308 15.06 30.05 14.84
CA ALA A 308 13.84 29.27 14.68
C ALA A 308 12.63 30.02 15.26
N ALA A 309 11.54 30.07 14.50
CA ALA A 309 10.30 30.73 14.88
C ALA A 309 9.11 29.81 14.60
N GLY A 310 8.17 29.72 15.54
CA GLY A 310 6.96 28.92 15.34
C GLY A 310 6.08 29.46 14.21
N GLY A 311 5.48 28.55 13.45
CA GLY A 311 4.78 28.84 12.20
C GLY A 311 5.70 28.95 10.98
N ARG A 312 7.01 28.76 11.14
CA ARG A 312 8.00 28.74 10.06
C ARG A 312 8.77 27.43 10.07
N GLU A 313 8.01 26.33 10.05
CA GLU A 313 8.50 24.97 10.07
C GLU A 313 7.83 24.08 9.03
N THR A 314 8.48 22.97 8.69
CA THR A 314 7.94 21.90 7.84
C THR A 314 8.30 20.55 8.42
N GLY A 315 7.29 19.70 8.63
CA GLY A 315 7.45 18.32 9.10
C GLY A 315 7.50 17.32 7.95
N PHE A 316 8.20 16.21 8.16
CA PHE A 316 8.31 15.06 7.27
C PHE A 316 8.59 13.80 8.10
N ASN A 317 8.24 12.61 7.61
CA ASN A 317 8.48 11.37 8.33
C ASN A 317 9.65 10.61 7.71
N VAL A 318 10.60 10.19 8.54
CA VAL A 318 11.72 9.34 8.13
C VAL A 318 11.44 7.90 8.59
N PRO A 319 11.30 6.93 7.68
CA PRO A 319 11.01 5.55 8.04
C PRO A 319 12.14 4.90 8.84
N GLU A 320 11.83 3.86 9.61
CA GLU A 320 12.85 3.03 10.27
C GLU A 320 13.84 2.45 9.25
N ASN A 321 15.12 2.36 9.64
CA ASN A 321 16.12 1.61 8.90
C ASN A 321 17.11 0.92 9.84
N SER A 322 16.67 -0.18 10.45
CA SER A 322 17.44 -1.01 11.38
C SER A 322 18.26 -2.12 10.68
N SER A 323 18.37 -2.07 9.35
CA SER A 323 19.03 -3.11 8.54
C SER A 323 20.55 -3.18 8.71
N GLY A 324 21.17 -2.12 9.24
CA GLY A 324 22.63 -1.94 9.28
C GLY A 324 23.20 -1.32 8.00
N GLU A 325 22.44 -1.31 6.91
CA GLU A 325 22.83 -0.75 5.61
C GLU A 325 22.34 0.70 5.46
N TRP A 326 23.12 1.51 4.75
CA TRP A 326 22.75 2.90 4.46
C TRP A 326 21.60 2.97 3.45
N LYS A 327 20.55 3.73 3.76
CA LYS A 327 19.47 4.10 2.82
C LYS A 327 19.51 5.59 2.50
N THR A 328 19.02 5.97 1.32
CA THR A 328 18.81 7.38 0.94
C THR A 328 17.40 7.81 1.30
N PHE A 329 17.26 8.95 1.97
CA PHE A 329 16.01 9.66 2.16
C PHE A 329 15.98 10.87 1.22
N LYS A 330 14.83 11.11 0.60
CA LYS A 330 14.59 12.24 -0.31
C LYS A 330 13.23 12.86 0.00
N VAL A 331 13.17 14.19 0.05
CA VAL A 331 11.90 14.93 0.14
C VAL A 331 12.00 16.24 -0.64
N ASN A 332 11.00 16.50 -1.49
CA ASN A 332 10.89 17.76 -2.23
C ASN A 332 10.27 18.82 -1.32
N LEU A 333 11.02 19.88 -1.01
CA LEU A 333 10.59 20.97 -0.13
C LEU A 333 10.30 22.28 -0.88
N ALA A 334 10.01 22.22 -2.18
CA ALA A 334 9.76 23.40 -3.01
C ALA A 334 8.61 24.28 -2.46
N GLU A 335 7.47 23.66 -2.15
CA GLU A 335 6.31 24.36 -1.58
C GLU A 335 6.62 25.00 -0.22
N ALA A 336 7.41 24.32 0.62
CA ALA A 336 7.82 24.83 1.90
C ALA A 336 8.75 26.04 1.77
N MET A 337 9.74 25.96 0.87
CA MET A 337 10.64 27.08 0.58
C MET A 337 9.87 28.31 0.07
N GLU A 338 8.87 28.12 -0.80
CA GLU A 338 7.99 29.19 -1.27
C GLU A 338 7.15 29.78 -0.13
N THR A 339 6.46 28.91 0.62
CA THR A 339 5.59 29.30 1.75
C THR A 339 6.33 30.13 2.78
N HIS A 340 7.56 29.73 3.11
CA HIS A 340 8.39 30.37 4.14
C HIS A 340 9.32 31.46 3.58
N ASN A 341 9.16 31.79 2.30
CA ASN A 341 9.97 32.75 1.54
C ASN A 341 11.47 32.56 1.82
N TRP A 342 11.93 31.31 1.80
CA TRP A 342 13.28 30.93 2.16
C TRP A 342 14.06 30.53 0.90
N ALA A 343 15.16 31.23 0.65
CA ALA A 343 15.93 31.10 -0.59
C ALA A 343 17.28 30.38 -0.42
N GLY A 344 17.60 29.95 0.81
CA GLY A 344 18.83 29.25 1.15
C GLY A 344 20.09 30.02 0.78
N ASN A 345 20.14 31.30 1.12
CA ASN A 345 21.28 32.16 0.89
C ASN A 345 22.45 31.82 1.82
N VAL A 346 23.63 32.38 1.51
CA VAL A 346 24.80 32.28 2.38
C VAL A 346 24.45 32.78 3.79
N GLY A 347 24.75 31.97 4.80
CA GLY A 347 24.48 32.23 6.20
C GLY A 347 23.09 31.78 6.68
N ASP A 348 22.15 31.49 5.78
CA ASP A 348 20.89 30.82 6.15
C ASP A 348 21.21 29.44 6.73
N PHE A 349 20.31 28.89 7.55
CA PHE A 349 20.50 27.61 8.22
C PHE A 349 19.17 26.95 8.57
N MET A 350 19.22 25.70 9.00
CA MET A 350 18.06 24.97 9.51
C MET A 350 18.22 24.66 11.00
N ARG A 351 17.12 24.67 11.77
CA ARG A 351 17.04 23.85 12.99
C ARG A 351 16.35 22.55 12.62
N PHE A 352 17.02 21.42 12.86
CA PHE A 352 16.49 20.10 12.59
C PHE A 352 16.02 19.48 13.90
N ASP A 353 14.72 19.30 14.04
CA ASP A 353 14.09 18.55 15.12
C ASP A 353 13.90 17.09 14.67
N PHE A 354 14.22 16.16 15.57
CA PHE A 354 14.20 14.70 15.38
C PHE A 354 13.00 14.05 16.10
N GLY A 355 11.94 14.83 16.31
CA GLY A 355 10.67 14.38 16.86
C GLY A 355 10.64 14.32 18.38
N LEU A 356 9.59 13.64 18.89
CA LEU A 356 9.25 13.59 20.31
C LEU A 356 9.67 12.29 21.02
N GLN A 357 10.35 11.38 20.31
CA GLN A 357 10.76 10.08 20.85
C GLN A 357 12.16 10.16 21.45
N SER A 358 12.35 9.57 22.63
CA SER A 358 13.69 9.32 23.19
C SER A 358 14.25 7.99 22.70
N ASP A 359 15.57 7.83 22.85
CA ASP A 359 16.32 6.59 22.62
C ASP A 359 16.29 6.10 21.16
N VAL A 360 16.07 7.02 20.20
CA VAL A 360 16.20 6.74 18.78
C VAL A 360 17.66 6.95 18.37
N ALA A 361 18.34 5.87 17.99
CA ALA A 361 19.68 5.92 17.45
C ALA A 361 19.64 6.16 15.93
N ILE A 362 20.35 7.18 15.47
CA ILE A 362 20.37 7.63 14.08
C ILE A 362 21.82 7.77 13.63
N GLU A 363 22.20 7.09 12.57
CA GLU A 363 23.39 7.44 11.79
C GLU A 363 22.92 8.21 10.57
N ILE A 364 23.46 9.39 10.31
CA ILE A 364 23.08 10.23 9.18
C ILE A 364 24.32 10.82 8.54
N LYS A 365 24.33 10.89 7.21
CA LYS A 365 25.40 11.56 6.48
C LYS A 365 24.93 12.25 5.21
N ASN A 366 25.77 13.17 4.75
CA ASN A 366 25.65 13.82 3.45
C ASN A 366 24.29 14.53 3.27
N ILE A 367 23.81 15.19 4.33
CA ILE A 367 22.58 15.98 4.27
C ILE A 367 22.83 17.20 3.41
N HIS A 368 22.08 17.35 2.32
CA HIS A 368 22.22 18.48 1.40
C HIS A 368 20.93 18.74 0.65
N PHE A 369 20.92 19.86 -0.06
CA PHE A 369 19.88 20.22 -1.01
C PHE A 369 20.41 20.17 -2.44
N ARG A 370 19.63 19.61 -3.36
CA ARG A 370 19.95 19.57 -4.80
C ARG A 370 18.75 19.91 -5.69
N PRO A 371 18.97 20.20 -6.99
CA PRO A 371 17.88 20.32 -7.96
C PRO A 371 17.07 19.02 -8.10
N LEU A 372 15.83 19.13 -8.58
CA LEU A 372 15.03 17.96 -8.98
C LEU A 372 15.64 17.31 -10.23
N ARG A 373 15.73 15.98 -10.23
CA ARG A 373 16.06 15.21 -11.44
C ARG A 373 14.82 15.04 -12.30
N GLU A 374 14.99 14.69 -13.59
CA GLU A 374 13.85 14.54 -14.52
C GLU A 374 12.81 13.52 -14.03
N SER A 375 13.22 12.47 -13.33
CA SER A 375 12.31 11.47 -12.73
C SER A 375 11.59 11.94 -11.46
N GLU A 376 11.94 13.11 -10.94
CA GLU A 376 11.45 13.70 -9.68
C GLU A 376 10.74 15.04 -9.91
N GLN A 377 10.58 15.45 -11.16
CA GLN A 377 9.75 16.57 -11.62
C GLN A 377 8.34 16.06 -11.93
#